data_AF-A0A2N3AMV6-F1
#
_entry.id   AF-A0A2N3AMV6-F1
#
_cell.length_a   1.000
_cell.length_b   1.000
_cell.length_c   1.000
_cell.angle_alpha   90.00
_cell.angle_beta   90.00
_cell.angle_gamma   90.00
#
_symmetry.space_group_name_H-M   'P 1'
#
loop_
_entity.id
_entity.type
_entity.pdbx_description
1 polymer ?
#
loop_
_entity_poly.entity_id
_entity_poly.type
_entity_poly.pdbx_seq_one_letter_code
_entity_poly.pdbx_strand_id
1 'polypeptide(L)'
;MKKNSWSIIDNWNYQVKEKIIYLDWHIFDSMMLSLSSFYKKKYKEFQSLYSKWDKELKLYGGEPSNFNWDNFRPLRLTREEDWSDWLIHLISESQTGYFSSYLFRIENTTKNDYSRPSYVDREVSYKGRRADIIIKWNNGIYSHIEIKIGNENLTKTYDTAEVMRNYYKVPKSKWYDFIIILESQTEDWVNIDHSKKCSIKYLTWNDVAIILRKSILISNEPLSWKVWAYSFLGAIERKLLYFKNEYKISDILQIENNIIILKEGLVNG
;
A
#
# COMPACT_ATOMS: atom_id res chain seq x y z
N MET A 1 -39.58 -67.54 10.36
CA MET A 1 -39.00 -66.21 10.07
C MET A 1 -40.13 -65.20 9.94
N LYS A 2 -40.37 -64.37 10.97
CA LYS A 2 -41.40 -63.32 10.90
C LYS A 2 -40.79 -62.09 10.20
N LYS A 3 -41.41 -61.66 9.10
CA LYS A 3 -41.10 -60.43 8.38
C LYS A 3 -41.45 -59.25 9.29
N ASN A 4 -40.44 -58.48 9.72
CA ASN A 4 -40.67 -57.17 10.32
C ASN A 4 -41.17 -56.23 9.23
N SER A 5 -42.49 -56.02 9.22
CA SER A 5 -43.14 -55.00 8.41
C SER A 5 -42.81 -53.62 8.98
N TRP A 6 -42.38 -52.71 8.11
CA TRP A 6 -42.10 -51.30 8.41
C TRP A 6 -43.37 -50.46 8.64
N SER A 7 -44.48 -51.08 9.07
CA SER A 7 -45.79 -50.44 9.24
C SER A 7 -45.82 -49.29 10.28
N ILE A 8 -44.71 -49.07 10.99
CA ILE A 8 -44.53 -47.91 11.86
C ILE A 8 -44.38 -46.60 11.07
N ILE A 9 -43.90 -46.67 9.82
CA ILE A 9 -43.69 -45.50 8.96
C ILE A 9 -44.97 -45.13 8.20
N ASP A 10 -45.85 -46.10 7.94
CA ASP A 10 -47.09 -45.89 7.18
C ASP A 10 -48.10 -44.96 7.87
N ASN A 11 -47.99 -44.80 9.20
CA ASN A 11 -48.81 -43.87 9.98
C ASN A 11 -48.10 -42.55 10.31
N TRP A 12 -46.91 -42.31 9.77
CA TRP A 12 -46.17 -41.07 10.01
C TRP A 12 -46.69 -39.95 9.09
N ASN A 13 -47.84 -39.37 9.47
CA ASN A 13 -48.41 -38.15 8.86
C ASN A 13 -47.61 -36.90 9.25
N TYR A 14 -46.29 -36.91 9.05
CA TYR A 14 -45.47 -35.71 9.19
C TYR A 14 -45.63 -34.84 7.94
N GLN A 15 -46.65 -33.99 7.93
CA GLN A 15 -46.70 -32.86 7.01
C GLN A 15 -45.68 -31.82 7.49
N VAL A 16 -44.64 -31.58 6.69
CA VAL A 16 -43.76 -30.43 6.88
C VAL A 16 -44.63 -29.18 6.85
N LYS A 17 -44.92 -28.61 8.03
CA LYS A 17 -45.69 -27.36 8.20
C LYS A 17 -44.87 -26.11 7.90
N GLU A 18 -43.59 -26.26 7.59
CA GLU A 18 -42.77 -25.15 7.15
C GLU A 18 -43.03 -24.91 5.67
N LYS A 19 -43.54 -23.71 5.38
CA LYS A 19 -43.60 -23.18 4.03
C LYS A 19 -42.18 -23.27 3.46
N ILE A 20 -41.94 -24.19 2.53
CA ILE A 20 -40.68 -24.22 1.79
C ILE A 20 -40.63 -22.90 1.02
N ILE A 21 -39.87 -21.94 1.54
CA ILE A 21 -39.61 -20.68 0.84
C ILE A 21 -38.69 -21.06 -0.31
N TYR A 22 -39.26 -21.20 -1.49
CA TYR A 22 -38.47 -21.18 -2.71
C TYR A 22 -37.86 -19.78 -2.80
N LEU A 23 -36.58 -19.67 -2.43
CA LEU A 23 -35.80 -18.46 -2.68
C LEU A 23 -35.82 -18.24 -4.18
N ASP A 24 -36.42 -17.13 -4.59
CA ASP A 24 -36.48 -16.72 -5.97
C ASP A 24 -35.06 -16.39 -6.45
N TRP A 25 -34.53 -17.22 -7.34
CA TRP A 25 -33.20 -17.06 -7.89
C TRP A 25 -33.05 -15.76 -8.71
N HIS A 26 -34.17 -15.11 -9.11
CA HIS A 26 -34.15 -13.81 -9.77
C HIS A 26 -33.50 -12.71 -8.93
N ILE A 27 -33.46 -12.84 -7.60
CA ILE A 27 -32.71 -11.90 -6.74
C ILE A 27 -31.21 -11.96 -7.06
N PHE A 28 -30.66 -13.17 -7.23
CA PHE A 28 -29.25 -13.35 -7.59
C PHE A 28 -28.97 -12.86 -9.02
N ASP A 29 -29.88 -13.08 -9.97
CA ASP A 29 -29.77 -12.53 -11.32
C ASP A 29 -29.70 -10.99 -11.29
N SER A 30 -30.59 -10.36 -10.52
CA SER A 30 -30.62 -8.89 -10.36
C SER A 30 -29.34 -8.36 -9.70
N MET A 31 -28.84 -9.04 -8.67
CA MET A 31 -27.56 -8.72 -8.03
C MET A 31 -26.40 -8.85 -9.03
N MET A 32 -26.37 -9.91 -9.84
CA MET A 32 -25.33 -10.13 -10.84
C MET A 32 -25.36 -9.10 -11.96
N LEU A 33 -26.55 -8.69 -12.41
CA LEU A 33 -26.71 -7.60 -13.39
C LEU A 33 -26.21 -6.27 -12.82
N SER A 34 -26.56 -5.97 -11.56
CA SER A 34 -26.12 -4.76 -10.86
C SER A 34 -24.59 -4.73 -10.70
N LEU A 35 -23.99 -5.83 -10.25
CA LEU A 35 -22.54 -5.98 -10.11
C LEU A 35 -21.84 -5.86 -11.46
N SER A 36 -22.38 -6.48 -12.52
CA SER A 36 -21.82 -6.40 -13.87
C SER A 36 -21.86 -4.99 -14.43
N SER A 37 -22.96 -4.25 -14.20
CA SER A 37 -23.09 -2.85 -14.59
C SER A 37 -22.09 -1.96 -13.85
N PHE A 38 -21.98 -2.13 -12.54
CA PHE A 38 -21.02 -1.42 -11.70
C PHE A 38 -19.58 -1.68 -12.15
N TYR A 39 -19.23 -2.96 -12.37
CA TYR A 39 -17.93 -3.37 -12.90
C TYR A 39 -17.62 -2.71 -14.24
N LYS A 40 -18.54 -2.74 -15.21
CA LYS A 40 -18.34 -2.10 -16.52
C LYS A 40 -18.06 -0.60 -16.39
N LYS A 41 -18.76 0.08 -15.48
CA LYS A 41 -18.53 1.51 -15.20
C LYS A 41 -17.13 1.75 -14.64
N LYS A 42 -16.73 1.00 -13.61
CA LYS A 42 -15.39 1.12 -12.99
C LYS A 42 -14.28 0.75 -13.97
N TYR A 43 -14.44 -0.31 -14.75
CA TYR A 43 -13.48 -0.72 -15.76
C TYR A 43 -13.27 0.36 -16.83
N LYS A 44 -14.34 1.02 -17.27
CA LYS A 44 -14.24 2.14 -18.22
C LYS A 44 -13.48 3.33 -17.61
N GLU A 45 -13.74 3.66 -16.35
CA GLU A 45 -13.02 4.72 -15.64
C GLU A 45 -11.52 4.38 -15.49
N PHE A 46 -11.21 3.16 -15.05
CA PHE A 46 -9.85 2.64 -14.95
C PHE A 46 -9.13 2.74 -16.29
N GLN A 47 -9.70 2.21 -17.38
CA GLN A 47 -9.09 2.24 -18.71
C GLN A 47 -8.83 3.66 -19.21
N SER A 48 -9.73 4.60 -18.90
CA SER A 48 -9.53 6.02 -19.24
C SER A 48 -8.35 6.62 -18.47
N LEU A 49 -8.22 6.35 -17.17
CA LEU A 49 -7.11 6.84 -16.35
C LEU A 49 -5.79 6.18 -16.75
N TYR A 50 -5.81 4.86 -16.98
CA TYR A 50 -4.67 4.08 -17.44
C TYR A 50 -4.12 4.62 -18.76
N SER A 51 -4.99 4.84 -19.75
CA SER A 51 -4.63 5.42 -21.05
C SER A 51 -4.07 6.84 -20.93
N LYS A 52 -4.51 7.61 -19.92
CA LYS A 52 -3.97 8.94 -19.65
C LYS A 52 -2.55 8.82 -19.10
N TRP A 53 -2.34 7.99 -18.08
CA TRP A 53 -1.02 7.76 -17.50
C TRP A 53 -0.02 7.18 -18.49
N ASP A 54 -0.46 6.29 -19.37
CA ASP A 54 0.37 5.76 -20.44
C ASP A 54 0.93 6.86 -21.35
N LYS A 55 0.13 7.90 -21.62
CA LYS A 55 0.57 9.08 -22.37
C LYS A 55 1.49 9.98 -21.56
N GLU A 56 1.14 10.27 -20.31
CA GLU A 56 1.94 11.15 -19.42
C GLU A 56 3.34 10.58 -19.15
N LEU A 57 3.45 9.25 -19.03
CA LEU A 57 4.70 8.55 -18.73
C LEU A 57 5.38 7.98 -19.98
N LYS A 58 4.97 8.39 -21.18
CA LYS A 58 5.50 7.86 -22.45
C LYS A 58 7.02 7.98 -22.57
N LEU A 59 7.62 9.03 -22.01
CA LEU A 59 9.08 9.22 -21.98
C LEU A 59 9.82 8.07 -21.26
N TYR A 60 9.16 7.44 -20.28
CA TYR A 60 9.73 6.36 -19.46
C TYR A 60 9.31 4.97 -19.92
N GLY A 61 8.50 4.86 -20.99
CA GLY A 61 7.95 3.60 -21.49
C GLY A 61 6.42 3.46 -21.35
N GLY A 62 5.73 4.50 -20.88
CA GLY A 62 4.28 4.48 -20.67
C GLY A 62 3.89 4.04 -19.27
N GLU A 63 2.70 3.48 -19.10
CA GLU A 63 2.16 3.11 -17.79
C GLU A 63 3.01 1.98 -17.14
N PRO A 64 3.58 2.15 -15.93
CA PRO A 64 4.52 1.20 -15.33
C PRO A 64 3.99 -0.24 -15.28
N SER A 65 2.70 -0.42 -15.05
CA SER A 65 2.07 -1.73 -14.96
C SER A 65 2.05 -2.52 -16.30
N ASN A 66 2.35 -1.87 -17.43
CA ASN A 66 2.57 -2.54 -18.72
C ASN A 66 3.76 -3.51 -18.69
N PHE A 67 4.71 -3.33 -17.77
CA PHE A 67 5.96 -4.10 -17.73
C PHE A 67 5.91 -5.24 -16.72
N ASN A 68 6.69 -6.29 -17.01
CA ASN A 68 6.89 -7.38 -16.07
C ASN A 68 8.03 -7.10 -15.09
N TRP A 69 7.66 -6.56 -13.92
CA TRP A 69 8.58 -6.30 -12.81
C TRP A 69 8.95 -7.55 -11.99
N ASP A 70 8.33 -8.71 -12.25
CA ASP A 70 8.61 -9.93 -11.48
C ASP A 70 10.06 -10.43 -11.66
N ASN A 71 10.65 -10.15 -12.82
CA ASN A 71 12.02 -10.51 -13.17
C ASN A 71 13.01 -9.35 -12.99
N PHE A 72 12.56 -8.23 -12.43
CA PHE A 72 13.41 -7.08 -12.20
C PHE A 72 14.34 -7.37 -11.01
N ARG A 73 15.48 -8.00 -11.34
CA ARG A 73 16.48 -8.55 -10.40
C ARG A 73 17.09 -7.59 -9.38
N PRO A 74 17.09 -6.25 -9.54
CA PRO A 74 17.50 -5.37 -8.46
C PRO A 74 16.68 -5.50 -7.17
N LEU A 75 15.55 -6.20 -7.18
CA LEU A 75 14.70 -6.45 -6.02
C LEU A 75 14.42 -7.95 -5.87
N ARG A 76 14.79 -8.57 -4.74
CA ARG A 76 14.10 -9.77 -4.26
C ARG A 76 12.84 -9.26 -3.56
N LEU A 77 11.84 -8.94 -4.39
CA LEU A 77 10.56 -8.29 -4.03
C LEU A 77 9.78 -8.96 -2.87
N THR A 78 10.20 -10.14 -2.43
CA THR A 78 9.67 -10.86 -1.27
C THR A 78 10.26 -10.43 0.08
N ARG A 79 11.29 -9.55 0.12
CA ARG A 79 11.97 -9.15 1.37
C ARG A 79 11.76 -7.66 1.65
N GLU A 80 11.34 -7.31 2.88
CA GLU A 80 11.15 -5.92 3.34
C GLU A 80 12.40 -5.05 3.16
N GLU A 81 13.59 -5.64 3.36
CA GLU A 81 14.89 -4.97 3.24
C GLU A 81 15.08 -4.36 1.83
N ASP A 82 14.63 -5.04 0.79
CA ASP A 82 14.82 -4.59 -0.59
C ASP A 82 13.88 -3.41 -0.93
N TRP A 83 12.69 -3.36 -0.34
CA TRP A 83 11.79 -2.21 -0.45
C TRP A 83 12.35 -0.99 0.27
N SER A 84 12.97 -1.21 1.43
CA SER A 84 13.66 -0.17 2.20
C SER A 84 14.81 0.45 1.40
N ASP A 85 15.55 -0.37 0.66
CA ASP A 85 16.71 0.07 -0.13
C ASP A 85 16.35 1.03 -1.24
N TRP A 86 15.27 0.72 -1.94
CA TRP A 86 14.79 1.56 -3.01
C TRP A 86 14.22 2.87 -2.49
N LEU A 87 13.47 2.81 -1.39
CA LEU A 87 12.96 4.01 -0.74
C LEU A 87 14.11 4.90 -0.27
N ILE A 88 15.12 4.32 0.39
CA ILE A 88 16.35 5.02 0.81
C ILE A 88 17.07 5.62 -0.39
N HIS A 89 17.24 4.87 -1.48
CA HIS A 89 17.93 5.35 -2.66
C HIS A 89 17.23 6.58 -3.24
N LEU A 90 15.91 6.52 -3.42
CA LEU A 90 15.13 7.65 -3.91
C LEU A 90 15.19 8.85 -2.96
N ILE A 91 15.12 8.63 -1.65
CA ILE A 91 15.20 9.72 -0.69
C ILE A 91 16.60 10.36 -0.69
N SER A 92 17.65 9.55 -0.71
CA SER A 92 19.05 10.00 -0.67
C SER A 92 19.45 10.77 -1.93
N GLU A 93 18.94 10.34 -3.09
CA GLU A 93 19.30 10.95 -4.38
C GLU A 93 18.39 12.12 -4.79
N SER A 94 17.27 12.35 -4.09
CA SER A 94 16.33 13.43 -4.39
C SER A 94 16.97 14.80 -4.23
N GLN A 95 16.97 15.60 -5.30
CA GLN A 95 17.53 16.97 -5.30
C GLN A 95 16.51 18.04 -4.89
N THR A 96 15.21 17.74 -4.99
CA THR A 96 14.15 18.72 -4.72
C THR A 96 13.48 18.50 -3.36
N GLY A 97 13.60 17.29 -2.80
CA GLY A 97 12.88 16.88 -1.60
C GLY A 97 11.36 16.78 -1.78
N TYR A 98 10.86 16.93 -3.01
CA TYR A 98 9.42 16.92 -3.30
C TYR A 98 8.78 15.62 -2.81
N PHE A 99 9.31 14.46 -3.23
CA PHE A 99 8.79 13.15 -2.84
C PHE A 99 8.62 13.00 -1.31
N SER A 100 9.71 13.16 -0.57
CA SER A 100 9.72 12.99 0.88
C SER A 100 8.86 14.03 1.61
N SER A 101 8.83 15.29 1.14
CA SER A 101 8.02 16.34 1.76
C SER A 101 6.52 16.06 1.72
N TYR A 102 6.02 15.53 0.60
CA TYR A 102 4.60 15.19 0.45
C TYR A 102 4.24 13.86 1.12
N LEU A 103 5.20 12.94 1.22
CA LEU A 103 5.02 11.65 1.86
C LEU A 103 4.97 11.80 3.40
N PHE A 104 5.98 12.44 4.00
CA PHE A 104 6.10 12.49 5.45
C PHE A 104 5.33 13.65 6.08
N ARG A 105 5.29 14.82 5.42
CA ARG A 105 4.58 16.03 5.87
C ARG A 105 4.87 16.41 7.32
N ILE A 106 6.15 16.45 7.69
CA ILE A 106 6.56 16.90 9.02
C ILE A 106 6.26 18.40 9.13
N GLU A 107 5.63 18.82 10.22
CA GLU A 107 5.32 20.22 10.45
C GLU A 107 6.57 21.10 10.51
N ASN A 108 6.44 22.35 10.09
CA ASN A 108 7.54 23.32 10.08
C ASN A 108 8.78 22.87 9.28
N THR A 109 8.58 22.03 8.27
CA THR A 109 9.62 21.62 7.31
C THR A 109 9.29 22.13 5.91
N THR A 110 10.33 22.44 5.15
CA THR A 110 10.24 22.87 3.75
C THR A 110 10.74 21.76 2.83
N LYS A 111 10.41 21.81 1.53
CA LYS A 111 10.88 20.81 0.56
C LYS A 111 12.41 20.69 0.54
N ASN A 112 13.12 21.81 0.68
CA ASN A 112 14.58 21.85 0.71
C ASN A 112 15.18 21.15 1.93
N ASP A 113 14.44 20.99 3.03
CA ASP A 113 14.94 20.24 4.18
C ASP A 113 15.04 18.74 3.89
N TYR A 114 14.24 18.26 2.94
CA TYR A 114 14.20 16.87 2.50
C TYR A 114 15.11 16.55 1.32
N SER A 115 15.65 17.55 0.62
CA SER A 115 16.55 17.28 -0.50
C SER A 115 17.88 16.75 0.02
N ARG A 116 18.35 15.62 -0.52
CA ARG A 116 19.62 14.97 -0.16
C ARG A 116 19.93 15.04 1.35
N PRO A 117 19.25 14.22 2.17
CA PRO A 117 19.36 14.30 3.62
C PRO A 117 20.82 14.20 4.08
N SER A 118 21.16 14.94 5.12
CA SER A 118 22.51 14.98 5.68
C SER A 118 23.07 13.62 6.12
N TYR A 119 22.20 12.66 6.44
CA TYR A 119 22.56 11.28 6.75
C TYR A 119 21.37 10.35 6.53
N VAL A 120 21.64 9.16 6.00
CA VAL A 120 20.70 8.07 5.85
C VAL A 120 21.40 6.78 6.24
N ASP A 121 20.74 5.95 7.04
CA ASP A 121 21.24 4.66 7.47
C ASP A 121 20.16 3.60 7.39
N ARG A 122 20.59 2.35 7.32
CA ARG A 122 19.74 1.19 7.08
C ARG A 122 20.03 0.09 8.07
N GLU A 123 19.02 -0.73 8.35
CA GLU A 123 19.19 -1.96 9.14
C GLU A 123 19.91 -1.71 10.49
N VAL A 124 19.68 -0.52 11.08
CA VAL A 124 20.41 -0.04 12.25
C VAL A 124 20.03 -0.89 13.44
N SER A 125 20.98 -1.64 13.97
CA SER A 125 20.76 -2.58 15.06
C SER A 125 21.30 -2.03 16.39
N TYR A 126 20.45 -1.96 17.41
CA TYR A 126 20.82 -1.54 18.75
C TYR A 126 19.92 -2.20 19.81
N LYS A 127 20.53 -2.73 20.88
CA LYS A 127 19.84 -3.40 22.00
C LYS A 127 18.79 -4.45 21.57
N GLY A 128 19.12 -5.25 20.56
CA GLY A 128 18.23 -6.32 20.06
C GLY A 128 17.04 -5.82 19.25
N ARG A 129 17.00 -4.53 18.89
CA ARG A 129 16.07 -3.95 17.91
C ARG A 129 16.83 -3.55 16.67
N ARG A 130 16.15 -3.64 15.53
CA ARG A 130 16.64 -3.24 14.22
C ARG A 130 15.63 -2.29 13.62
N ALA A 131 16.09 -1.13 13.17
CA ALA A 131 15.28 -0.20 12.39
C ALA A 131 15.59 -0.36 10.91
N ASP A 132 14.57 -0.35 10.08
CA ASP A 132 14.75 -0.50 8.63
C ASP A 132 15.45 0.73 8.04
N ILE A 133 14.99 1.94 8.40
CA ILE A 133 15.51 3.20 7.87
C ILE A 133 15.60 4.27 8.96
N ILE A 134 16.76 4.95 9.04
CA ILE A 134 16.96 6.17 9.83
C ILE A 134 17.44 7.29 8.90
N ILE A 135 16.79 8.45 8.98
CA ILE A 135 17.11 9.62 8.16
C ILE A 135 17.35 10.82 9.06
N LYS A 136 18.39 11.60 8.78
CA LYS A 136 18.62 12.92 9.34
C LYS A 136 18.48 13.97 8.23
N TRP A 137 17.40 14.73 8.28
CA TRP A 137 17.11 15.81 7.36
C TRP A 137 18.04 17.02 7.58
N ASN A 138 18.07 17.94 6.62
CA ASN A 138 19.03 19.05 6.64
C ASN A 138 18.76 20.09 7.74
N ASN A 139 17.52 20.18 8.21
CA ASN A 139 17.15 20.99 9.38
C ASN A 139 17.47 20.31 10.73
N GLY A 140 18.11 19.13 10.71
CA GLY A 140 18.51 18.38 11.88
C GLY A 140 17.38 17.57 12.54
N ILE A 141 16.21 17.48 11.91
CA ILE A 141 15.16 16.54 12.29
C ILE A 141 15.57 15.12 11.89
N TYR A 142 15.19 14.15 12.71
CA TYR A 142 15.33 12.74 12.41
C TYR A 142 13.99 12.09 12.10
N SER A 143 14.02 11.14 11.19
CA SER A 143 12.92 10.22 10.94
C SER A 143 13.37 8.78 11.04
N HIS A 144 12.56 7.98 11.72
CA HIS A 144 12.65 6.54 11.72
C HIS A 144 11.47 6.01 10.92
N ILE A 145 11.74 5.13 9.96
CA ILE A 145 10.73 4.56 9.07
C ILE A 145 10.87 3.05 9.12
N GLU A 146 9.78 2.39 9.51
CA GLU A 146 9.63 0.94 9.46
C GLU A 146 8.83 0.57 8.21
N ILE A 147 9.23 -0.50 7.52
CA ILE A 147 8.60 -0.97 6.29
C ILE A 147 7.91 -2.31 6.55
N LYS A 148 6.66 -2.45 6.08
CA LYS A 148 5.90 -3.70 6.14
C LYS A 148 5.25 -4.02 4.81
N ILE A 149 5.41 -5.26 4.37
CA ILE A 149 4.81 -5.78 3.12
C ILE A 149 3.96 -7.06 3.35
N GLY A 150 3.64 -7.38 4.60
CA GLY A 150 2.90 -8.59 4.95
C GLY A 150 2.52 -8.67 6.43
N ASN A 151 1.93 -9.80 6.84
CA ASN A 151 1.42 -10.01 8.19
C ASN A 151 2.55 -10.18 9.22
N GLU A 152 3.06 -9.05 9.69
CA GLU A 152 4.00 -9.00 10.81
C GLU A 152 3.37 -8.36 12.04
N ASN A 153 3.99 -8.62 13.19
CA ASN A 153 3.61 -8.01 14.45
C ASN A 153 3.99 -6.52 14.47
N LEU A 154 3.06 -5.66 14.04
CA LEU A 154 3.18 -4.20 13.96
C LEU A 154 3.49 -3.55 15.33
N THR A 155 3.20 -4.22 16.44
CA THR A 155 3.39 -3.63 17.78
C THR A 155 4.84 -3.42 18.17
N LYS A 156 5.79 -4.09 17.50
CA LYS A 156 7.24 -3.99 17.77
C LYS A 156 7.83 -2.64 17.35
N THR A 157 7.20 -1.94 16.41
CA THR A 157 7.70 -0.68 15.85
C THR A 157 7.89 0.40 16.91
N TYR A 158 7.03 0.45 17.93
CA TYR A 158 7.13 1.41 19.04
C TYR A 158 8.36 1.21 19.92
N ASP A 159 8.69 -0.03 20.24
CA ASP A 159 9.87 -0.33 21.02
C ASP A 159 11.13 0.03 20.23
N THR A 160 11.14 -0.29 18.92
CA THR A 160 12.25 0.09 18.02
C THR A 160 12.41 1.61 17.95
N ALA A 161 11.32 2.34 17.75
CA ALA A 161 11.30 3.81 17.71
C ALA A 161 11.95 4.45 18.95
N GLU A 162 11.53 4.03 20.14
CA GLU A 162 12.10 4.57 21.38
C GLU A 162 13.58 4.20 21.56
N VAL A 163 13.94 2.95 21.26
CA VAL A 163 15.33 2.47 21.34
C VAL A 163 16.24 3.26 20.41
N MET A 164 15.82 3.50 19.16
CA MET A 164 16.62 4.22 18.18
C MET A 164 16.74 5.71 18.51
N ARG A 165 15.66 6.37 18.93
CA ARG A 165 15.73 7.77 19.38
C ARG A 165 16.75 7.96 20.50
N ASN A 166 16.77 7.04 21.46
CA ASN A 166 17.72 7.05 22.57
C ASN A 166 19.16 6.75 22.11
N TYR A 167 19.34 5.84 21.14
CA TYR A 167 20.65 5.55 20.52
C TYR A 167 21.28 6.78 19.88
N TYR A 168 20.52 7.50 19.04
CA TYR A 168 20.98 8.72 18.37
C TYR A 168 20.96 9.97 19.28
N LYS A 169 20.49 9.85 20.52
CA LYS A 169 20.41 10.94 21.52
C LYS A 169 19.61 12.16 21.01
N VAL A 170 18.51 11.92 20.30
CA VAL A 170 17.68 12.96 19.69
C VAL A 170 16.49 13.30 20.61
N PRO A 171 16.19 14.60 20.85
CA PRO A 171 15.02 14.99 21.62
C PRO A 171 13.72 14.61 20.89
N LYS A 172 12.66 14.30 21.63
CA LYS A 172 11.35 13.90 21.07
C LYS A 172 10.80 14.93 20.05
N SER A 173 11.04 16.22 20.27
CA SER A 173 10.61 17.29 19.35
C SER A 173 11.31 17.30 17.99
N LYS A 174 12.37 16.51 17.81
CA LYS A 174 13.10 16.38 16.54
C LYS A 174 13.13 14.94 16.03
N TRP A 175 12.26 14.07 16.54
CA TRP A 175 12.20 12.66 16.16
C TRP A 175 10.79 12.32 15.71
N TYR A 176 10.67 11.85 14.47
CA TYR A 176 9.39 11.47 13.86
C TYR A 176 9.43 10.01 13.45
N ASP A 177 8.45 9.24 13.91
CA ASP A 177 8.33 7.83 13.61
C ASP A 177 7.26 7.59 12.56
N PHE A 178 7.60 6.80 11.55
CA PHE A 178 6.71 6.38 10.48
C PHE A 178 6.70 4.87 10.34
N ILE A 179 5.57 4.34 9.89
CA ILE A 179 5.46 2.97 9.41
C ILE A 179 4.76 2.98 8.05
N ILE A 180 5.29 2.25 7.07
CA ILE A 180 4.67 2.06 5.76
C ILE A 180 4.10 0.64 5.72
N ILE A 181 2.78 0.53 5.55
CA ILE A 181 2.05 -0.75 5.58
C ILE A 181 1.22 -0.96 4.31
N LEU A 182 0.72 -2.18 4.10
CA LEU A 182 -0.32 -2.42 3.09
C LEU A 182 -1.66 -1.83 3.52
N GLU A 183 -2.48 -1.43 2.55
CA GLU A 183 -3.83 -0.90 2.81
C GLU A 183 -4.68 -1.87 3.66
N SER A 184 -4.54 -3.17 3.42
CA SER A 184 -5.24 -4.23 4.16
C SER A 184 -4.86 -4.32 5.64
N GLN A 185 -3.79 -3.66 6.08
CA GLN A 185 -3.30 -3.67 7.47
C GLN A 185 -3.68 -2.41 8.24
N THR A 186 -4.38 -1.47 7.60
CA THR A 186 -4.77 -0.19 8.23
C THR A 186 -5.69 -0.41 9.43
N GLU A 187 -6.68 -1.31 9.31
CA GLU A 187 -7.55 -1.68 10.42
C GLU A 187 -6.77 -2.31 11.57
N ASP A 188 -5.86 -3.24 11.28
CA ASP A 188 -4.98 -3.86 12.29
C ASP A 188 -4.16 -2.80 13.02
N TRP A 189 -3.59 -1.83 12.29
CA TRP A 189 -2.81 -0.74 12.88
C TRP A 189 -3.65 0.17 13.78
N VAL A 190 -4.85 0.57 13.34
CA VAL A 190 -5.74 1.44 14.10
C VAL A 190 -6.23 0.76 15.39
N ASN A 191 -6.43 -0.56 15.34
CA ASN A 191 -6.90 -1.35 16.48
C ASN A 191 -5.81 -1.66 17.52
N ILE A 192 -4.54 -1.35 17.26
CA ILE A 192 -3.48 -1.47 18.26
C ILE A 192 -3.72 -0.47 19.39
N ASP A 193 -3.59 -0.92 20.63
CA ASP A 193 -3.66 -0.02 21.78
C ASP A 193 -2.45 0.95 21.81
N HIS A 194 -2.71 2.20 21.43
CA HIS A 194 -1.73 3.30 21.39
C HIS A 194 -1.52 3.98 22.74
N SER A 195 -2.30 3.64 23.78
CA SER A 195 -2.42 4.41 25.03
C SER A 195 -1.11 4.57 25.84
N LYS A 196 -0.04 3.85 25.48
CA LYS A 196 1.24 3.86 26.20
C LYS A 196 2.46 4.16 25.33
N LYS A 197 2.31 4.53 24.06
CA LYS A 197 3.42 4.49 23.09
C LYS A 197 3.67 5.81 22.35
N CYS A 198 4.86 5.95 21.75
CA CYS A 198 5.22 7.13 20.96
C CYS A 198 4.25 7.35 19.78
N SER A 199 4.13 8.59 19.30
CA SER A 199 3.29 8.90 18.14
C SER A 199 3.97 8.43 16.85
N ILE A 200 3.50 7.30 16.31
CA ILE A 200 3.93 6.78 15.01
C ILE A 200 2.86 7.10 13.98
N LYS A 201 3.24 7.80 12.91
CA LYS A 201 2.36 8.07 11.78
C LYS A 201 2.42 6.90 10.79
N TYR A 202 1.30 6.28 10.49
CA TYR A 202 1.26 5.30 9.42
C TYR A 202 1.06 5.96 8.06
N LEU A 203 1.65 5.32 7.05
CA LEU A 203 1.48 5.58 5.63
C LEU A 203 1.18 4.24 4.96
N THR A 204 0.57 4.29 3.79
CA THR A 204 0.27 3.09 3.00
C THR A 204 1.17 3.02 1.77
N TRP A 205 1.34 1.83 1.22
CA TRP A 205 1.95 1.69 -0.11
C TRP A 205 1.16 2.39 -1.22
N ASN A 206 -0.15 2.61 -1.02
CA ASN A 206 -0.96 3.47 -1.87
C ASN A 206 -0.45 4.93 -1.83
N ASP A 207 -0.19 5.47 -0.63
CA ASP A 207 0.38 6.82 -0.48
C ASP A 207 1.73 6.93 -1.19
N VAL A 208 2.60 5.95 -1.02
CA VAL A 208 3.91 5.92 -1.71
C VAL A 208 3.72 5.93 -3.23
N ALA A 209 2.85 5.09 -3.78
CA ALA A 209 2.58 5.05 -5.22
C ALA A 209 2.00 6.37 -5.76
N ILE A 210 1.03 6.96 -5.05
CA ILE A 210 0.42 8.24 -5.41
C ILE A 210 1.48 9.35 -5.43
N ILE A 211 2.32 9.44 -4.40
CA ILE A 211 3.33 10.50 -4.31
C ILE A 211 4.47 10.27 -5.30
N LEU A 212 4.85 9.03 -5.60
CA LEU A 212 5.80 8.73 -6.69
C LEU A 212 5.25 9.19 -8.04
N ARG A 213 3.99 8.86 -8.35
CA ARG A 213 3.30 9.32 -9.57
C ARG A 213 3.34 10.84 -9.70
N LYS A 214 2.98 11.57 -8.64
CA LYS A 214 3.08 13.04 -8.62
C LYS A 214 4.52 13.53 -8.80
N SER A 215 5.47 12.91 -8.11
CA SER A 215 6.87 13.32 -8.14
C SER A 215 7.47 13.15 -9.53
N ILE A 216 7.20 12.04 -10.23
CA ILE A 216 7.71 11.80 -11.58
C ILE A 216 7.23 12.90 -12.55
N LEU A 217 5.96 13.30 -12.46
CA LEU A 217 5.40 14.33 -13.34
C LEU A 217 5.80 15.76 -12.96
N ILE A 218 5.61 16.13 -11.70
CA ILE A 218 5.57 17.54 -11.26
C ILE A 218 6.93 18.01 -10.74
N SER A 219 7.73 17.13 -10.14
CA SER A 219 9.00 17.54 -9.56
C SER A 219 10.03 17.89 -10.62
N ASN A 220 10.95 18.77 -10.27
CA ASN A 220 12.15 19.06 -11.06
C ASN A 220 13.31 18.10 -10.73
N GLU A 221 13.00 16.86 -10.33
CA GLU A 221 14.02 15.84 -10.10
C GLU A 221 14.78 15.49 -11.39
N PRO A 222 16.07 15.10 -11.30
CA PRO A 222 16.84 14.65 -12.45
C PRO A 222 16.20 13.45 -13.15
N LEU A 223 16.46 13.32 -14.46
CA LEU A 223 15.97 12.18 -15.24
C LEU A 223 16.39 10.82 -14.63
N SER A 224 17.62 10.73 -14.12
CA SER A 224 18.11 9.51 -13.45
C SER A 224 17.23 9.13 -12.25
N TRP A 225 16.89 10.09 -11.40
CA TRP A 225 15.99 9.89 -10.27
C TRP A 225 14.60 9.44 -10.75
N LYS A 226 14.05 10.11 -11.77
CA LYS A 226 12.72 9.80 -12.30
C LYS A 226 12.63 8.39 -12.90
N VAL A 227 13.70 7.90 -13.55
CA VAL A 227 13.76 6.52 -14.09
C VAL A 227 13.76 5.48 -12.96
N TRP A 228 14.50 5.73 -11.88
CA TRP A 228 14.46 4.86 -10.70
C TRP A 228 13.10 4.92 -10.00
N ALA A 229 12.53 6.12 -9.81
CA ALA A 229 11.20 6.29 -9.23
C ALA A 229 10.13 5.58 -10.05
N TYR A 230 10.21 5.65 -11.39
CA TYR A 230 9.34 4.95 -12.32
C TYR A 230 9.44 3.42 -12.16
N SER A 231 10.67 2.91 -12.08
CA SER A 231 10.92 1.47 -11.91
C SER A 231 10.40 0.96 -10.56
N PHE A 232 10.59 1.75 -9.51
CA PHE A 232 10.10 1.43 -8.18
C PHE A 232 8.57 1.44 -8.12
N LEU A 233 7.95 2.47 -8.71
CA LEU A 233 6.50 2.58 -8.82
C LEU A 233 5.91 1.34 -9.50
N GLY A 234 6.48 0.90 -10.62
CA GLY A 234 6.05 -0.30 -11.31
C GLY A 234 6.17 -1.57 -10.45
N ALA A 235 7.25 -1.69 -9.67
CA ALA A 235 7.42 -2.78 -8.72
C ALA A 235 6.36 -2.76 -7.61
N ILE A 236 6.13 -1.61 -6.95
CA ILE A 236 5.10 -1.43 -5.91
C ILE A 236 3.72 -1.81 -6.49
N GLU A 237 3.36 -1.21 -7.61
CA GLU A 237 2.02 -1.35 -8.18
C GLU A 237 1.73 -2.79 -8.57
N ARG A 238 2.69 -3.47 -9.20
CA ARG A 238 2.50 -4.86 -9.62
C ARG A 238 2.52 -5.84 -8.45
N LYS A 239 3.43 -5.66 -7.47
CA LYS A 239 3.65 -6.65 -6.41
C LYS A 239 2.84 -6.44 -5.16
N LEU A 240 2.69 -5.20 -4.72
CA LEU A 240 2.03 -4.85 -3.47
C LEU A 240 0.58 -4.42 -3.72
N LEU A 241 0.32 -3.75 -4.84
CA LEU A 241 -0.99 -3.18 -5.17
C LEU A 241 -1.71 -3.92 -6.31
N TYR A 242 -1.19 -5.07 -6.74
CA TYR A 242 -1.79 -5.96 -7.75
C TYR A 242 -2.37 -5.25 -8.98
N PHE A 243 -1.66 -4.26 -9.51
CA PHE A 243 -1.98 -3.65 -10.79
C PHE A 243 -1.90 -4.68 -11.91
N LYS A 244 -2.96 -4.73 -12.72
CA LYS A 244 -3.12 -5.58 -13.90
C LYS A 244 -3.59 -4.74 -15.08
N ASN A 245 -3.28 -5.19 -16.29
CA ASN A 245 -3.78 -4.58 -17.53
C ASN A 245 -5.24 -4.98 -17.80
N GLU A 246 -5.66 -6.13 -17.27
CA GLU A 246 -7.01 -6.67 -17.38
C GLU A 246 -7.50 -7.14 -16.01
N TYR A 247 -8.75 -6.80 -15.69
CA TYR A 247 -9.43 -7.22 -14.47
C TYR A 247 -10.61 -8.12 -14.83
N LYS A 248 -11.04 -8.92 -13.85
CA LYS A 248 -12.31 -9.64 -13.90
C LYS A 248 -13.29 -8.97 -12.92
N ILE A 249 -14.57 -9.32 -13.02
CA ILE A 249 -15.60 -8.86 -12.05
C ILE A 249 -15.19 -9.19 -10.61
N SER A 250 -14.54 -10.33 -10.39
CA SER A 250 -14.03 -10.74 -9.08
C SER A 250 -12.96 -9.81 -8.50
N ASP A 251 -12.31 -8.99 -9.33
CA ASP A 251 -11.28 -8.04 -8.92
C ASP A 251 -11.85 -6.63 -8.63
N ILE A 252 -13.16 -6.49 -8.40
CA ILE A 252 -13.82 -5.17 -8.31
C ILE A 252 -13.19 -4.25 -7.25
N LEU A 253 -12.85 -4.76 -6.08
CA LEU A 253 -12.22 -3.95 -5.02
C LEU A 253 -10.82 -3.48 -5.44
N GLN A 254 -10.09 -4.32 -6.16
CA GLN A 254 -8.75 -3.98 -6.66
C GLN A 254 -8.83 -2.88 -7.71
N ILE A 255 -9.80 -2.93 -8.62
CA ILE A 255 -9.94 -1.89 -9.64
C ILE A 255 -10.33 -0.55 -9.01
N GLU A 256 -11.13 -0.55 -7.94
CA GLU A 256 -11.49 0.67 -7.22
C GLU A 256 -10.28 1.30 -6.53
N ASN A 257 -9.48 0.49 -5.84
CA ASN A 257 -8.22 0.95 -5.26
C ASN A 257 -7.28 1.55 -6.33
N ASN A 258 -7.15 0.89 -7.47
CA ASN A 258 -6.23 1.31 -8.51
C ASN A 258 -6.73 2.57 -9.25
N ILE A 259 -8.05 2.74 -9.37
CA ILE A 259 -8.66 4.01 -9.81
C ILE A 259 -8.29 5.14 -8.84
N ILE A 260 -8.37 4.92 -7.53
CA ILE A 260 -8.01 5.95 -6.53
C ILE A 260 -6.55 6.37 -6.71
N ILE A 261 -5.61 5.41 -6.79
CA ILE A 261 -4.19 5.70 -6.98
C ILE A 261 -3.94 6.50 -8.27
N LEU A 262 -4.49 6.04 -9.39
CA LEU A 262 -4.32 6.71 -10.69
C LEU A 262 -4.93 8.11 -10.68
N LYS A 263 -6.11 8.27 -10.08
CA LYS A 263 -6.81 9.55 -10.03
C LYS A 263 -6.09 10.53 -9.12
N GLU A 264 -5.75 10.14 -7.91
CA GLU A 264 -5.06 10.97 -6.93
C GLU A 264 -3.66 11.36 -7.41
N GLY A 265 -2.95 10.46 -8.11
CA GLY A 265 -1.66 10.78 -8.71
C GLY A 265 -1.70 11.90 -9.76
N LEU A 266 -2.86 12.15 -10.39
CA LEU A 266 -3.07 13.21 -11.38
C LEU A 266 -3.57 14.52 -10.75
N VAL A 267 -4.06 14.47 -9.51
CA VAL A 267 -4.48 15.68 -8.80
C VAL A 267 -3.21 16.47 -8.48
N ASN A 268 -3.09 17.66 -9.07
CA ASN A 268 -2.00 18.60 -8.83
C ASN A 268 -1.64 18.64 -7.33
N GLY A 269 -0.36 18.39 -7.02
CA GLY A 269 0.18 18.64 -5.68
C GLY A 269 0.40 20.13 -5.44
#